data_AF-A0A954ZKJ6-F1
#
_entry.id   AF-A0A954ZKJ6-F1
#
_cell.length_a   1.000
_cell.length_b   1.000
_cell.length_c   1.000
_cell.angle_alpha   90.00
_cell.angle_beta   90.00
_cell.angle_gamma   90.00
#
_symmetry.space_group_name_H-M   'P 1'
#
loop_
_entity.id
_entity.type
_entity.pdbx_description
1 polymer ?
#
loop_
_entity_poly.entity_id
_entity_poly.type
_entity_poly.pdbx_seq_one_letter_code
_entity_poly.pdbx_strand_id
1 'polypeptide(L)' 'MHPVIIDVQRAEDSRDVVHQAVQALVEGHLVAFPTETVYGLAASALNEDA' A
#
# COMPACT_ATOMS: atom_id res chain seq x y z
N MET A 1 0.41 15.22 -5.55
CA MET A 1 0.96 13.95 -6.03
C MET A 1 -0.21 13.07 -6.47
N HIS A 2 -0.08 12.26 -7.52
CA HIS A 2 -1.14 11.35 -7.98
C HIS A 2 -0.89 9.95 -7.39
N PRO A 3 -1.94 9.21 -6.99
CA PRO A 3 -1.76 7.86 -6.47
C PRO A 3 -1.27 6.94 -7.58
N VAL A 4 -0.35 6.03 -7.24
CA VAL A 4 -0.03 4.88 -8.08
C VAL A 4 -1.12 3.84 -7.87
N ILE A 5 -1.80 3.43 -8.95
CA ILE A 5 -2.88 2.45 -8.90
C ILE A 5 -2.36 1.13 -9.46
N ILE A 6 -2.42 0.08 -8.64
CA ILE A 6 -1.99 -1.27 -9.00
C ILE A 6 -3.22 -2.17 -8.97
N ASP A 7 -3.54 -2.79 -10.10
CA ASP A 7 -4.54 -3.84 -10.16
C ASP A 7 -3.88 -5.17 -9.74
N VAL A 8 -4.13 -5.57 -8.49
CA VAL A 8 -3.56 -6.79 -7.90
C VAL A 8 -3.97 -8.05 -8.67
N GLN A 9 -5.17 -8.07 -9.27
CA GLN A 9 -5.65 -9.24 -10.03
C GLN A 9 -4.93 -9.40 -11.38
N ARG A 10 -4.31 -8.32 -11.86
CA ARG A 10 -3.59 -8.28 -13.15
C ARG A 10 -2.07 -8.21 -12.98
N ALA A 11 -1.57 -8.17 -11.75
CA ALA A 11 -0.15 -8.17 -11.47
C ALA A 11 0.48 -9.53 -11.81
N GLU A 12 1.68 -9.52 -12.41
CA GLU A 12 2.40 -10.75 -12.76
C GLU A 12 2.89 -11.52 -11.52
N ASP A 13 3.40 -10.81 -10.50
CA ASP A 13 3.74 -11.38 -9.18
C ASP A 13 3.07 -10.56 -8.08
N SER A 14 2.17 -11.17 -7.32
CA SER A 14 1.48 -10.52 -6.20
C SER A 14 2.44 -10.13 -5.07
N ARG A 15 3.59 -10.81 -4.95
CA ARG A 15 4.62 -10.44 -3.96
C ARG A 15 5.30 -9.13 -4.30
N ASP A 16 5.42 -8.78 -5.58
CA ASP A 16 5.97 -7.49 -5.99
C ASP A 16 5.03 -6.36 -5.57
N VAL A 17 3.72 -6.55 -5.70
CA VAL A 17 2.72 -5.59 -5.20
C VAL A 17 2.84 -5.38 -3.69
N VAL A 18 3.00 -6.46 -2.92
CA VAL A 18 3.21 -6.36 -1.47
C VAL A 18 4.53 -5.64 -1.17
N HIS A 19 5.60 -5.94 -1.91
CA HIS A 19 6.88 -5.28 -1.75
C HIS A 19 6.79 -3.77 -1.99
N GLN A 20 6.10 -3.34 -3.06
CA GLN A 20 5.86 -1.93 -3.36
C GLN A 20 5.02 -1.23 -2.28
N ALA A 21 3.98 -1.89 -1.77
CA ALA A 21 3.17 -1.35 -0.68
C ALA A 21 3.98 -1.16 0.60
N VAL A 22 4.80 -2.15 0.98
CA VAL A 22 5.68 -2.05 2.14
C VAL A 22 6.73 -0.95 1.94
N GLN A 23 7.33 -0.85 0.75
CA GLN A 23 8.30 0.20 0.42
C GLN A 23 7.67 1.59 0.60
N ALA A 24 6.45 1.80 0.09
CA ALA A 24 5.73 3.06 0.27
C ALA A 24 5.53 3.41 1.76
N LEU A 25 5.12 2.44 2.58
CA LEU A 25 4.96 2.65 4.03
C LEU A 25 6.28 2.97 4.73
N VAL A 26 7.38 2.31 4.35
CA VAL A 26 8.73 2.57 4.89
C VAL A 26 9.20 3.99 4.54
N GLU A 27 8.86 4.47 3.35
CA GLU A 27 9.16 5.83 2.89
C GLU A 27 8.23 6.90 3.50
N GLY A 28 7.28 6.51 4.36
CA GLY A 28 6.34 7.43 5.01
C GLY A 28 5.15 7.82 4.15
N HIS A 29 4.85 7.07 3.08
CA HIS A 29 3.67 7.28 2.26
C HIS A 29 2.46 6.48 2.76
N LEU A 30 1.27 6.90 2.35
CA LEU A 30 0.02 6.20 2.62
C LEU A 30 -0.26 5.12 1.56
N VAL A 31 -0.86 4.01 1.98
CA VAL A 31 -1.31 2.92 1.10
C VAL A 31 -2.77 2.61 1.35
N ALA A 32 -3.58 2.58 0.29
CA ALA A 32 -4.95 2.09 0.36
C ALA A 32 -5.02 0.66 -0.18
N PHE A 33 -5.58 -0.29 0.58
CA PHE A 33 -5.74 -1.68 0.15
C PHE A 33 -7.06 -2.30 0.63
N PRO A 34 -7.62 -3.28 -0.10
CA PRO A 34 -8.86 -3.95 0.30
C PRO A 34 -8.64 -4.85 1.51
N THR A 35 -9.67 -4.96 2.35
CA THR A 35 -9.77 -5.98 3.41
C THR A 35 -11.06 -6.79 3.21
N GLU A 36 -11.34 -7.78 4.08
CA GLU A 36 -12.60 -8.53 4.04
C GLU A 36 -13.83 -7.61 4.23
N THR A 37 -13.69 -6.51 4.98
CA THR A 37 -14.82 -5.65 5.36
C THR A 37 -14.89 -4.39 4.51
N VAL A 38 -13.80 -3.62 4.44
CA VAL A 38 -13.72 -2.33 3.76
C VAL A 38 -12.32 -2.06 3.21
N TYR A 39 -12.14 -0.98 2.44
CA TYR A 39 -10.80 -0.49 2.14
C TYR A 39 -10.17 0.13 3.39
N GLY A 40 -8.94 -0.26 3.68
CA GLY A 40 -8.11 0.38 4.70
C GLY A 40 -7.18 1.41 4.06
N LEU A 41 -7.04 2.56 4.70
CA LEU A 41 -5.95 3.50 4.44
C LEU A 41 -4.90 3.31 5.53
N ALA A 42 -3.68 2.95 5.14
CA ALA A 42 -2.60 2.58 6.05
C ALA A 42 -1.42 3.56 5.97
N ALA A 43 -0.81 3.76 7.13
CA ALA A 43 0.43 4.46 7.37
C ALA A 43 1.32 3.58 8.26
N SER A 44 2.63 3.87 8.32
CA SER A 44 3.51 3.17 9.26
C SER A 44 3.19 3.59 10.70
N ALA A 45 2.69 2.67 11.53
CA ALA A 45 2.36 2.95 12.93
C ALA A 45 3.59 3.26 13.82
N LEU A 46 4.80 3.05 13.30
CA LEU A 46 6.06 3.41 13.97
C LEU A 46 6.58 4.79 13.55
N ASN A 47 5.90 5.46 12.62
CA ASN A 47 6.23 6.80 12.15
C ASN A 47 5.15 7.77 12.60
N GLU A 48 5.50 8.71 13.49
CA GLU A 48 4.58 9.70 14.04
C GLU A 48 4.19 10.80 13.05
N ASP A 49 5.02 11.01 12.02
CA ASP A 49 4.82 12.05 10.99
C ASP A 49 4.00 11.55 9.78
N ALA A 50 3.62 10.27 9.78
CA ALA A 50 2.92 9.62 8.67
C ALA A 50 1.42 9.99 8.59
#